data_AF-A0A5T9SM24-F1
#
_entry.id   AF-A0A5T9SM24-F1
#
_cell.length_a   1.000
_cell.length_b   1.000
_cell.length_c   1.000
_cell.angle_alpha   90.00
_cell.angle_beta   90.00
_cell.angle_gamma   90.00
#
_symmetry.space_group_name_H-M   'P 1'
#
loop_
_entity.id
_entity.type
_entity.pdbx_description
1 polymer ?
#
loop_
_entity_poly.entity_id
_entity_poly.type
_entity_poly.pdbx_seq_one_letter_code
_entity_poly.pdbx_strand_id
1 'polypeptide(L)' 'MPRKYRIKESGDIVYDLVKPDYGLANQDTRETGIEHKSVTLDENGDYPSFTIPVNQLEEIHAEP' A
#
# COMPACT_ATOMS: atom_id res chain seq x y z
N MET A 1 12.23 8.36 0.11
CA MET A 1 10.95 8.36 0.85
C MET A 1 10.01 7.42 0.12
N PRO A 2 9.31 6.51 0.81
CA PRO A 2 8.32 5.63 0.19
C PRO A 2 7.25 6.44 -0.52
N ARG A 3 6.61 5.87 -1.55
CA ARG A 3 5.48 6.54 -2.18
C ARG A 3 4.33 6.64 -1.20
N LYS A 4 3.53 7.68 -1.37
CA LYS A 4 2.41 8.02 -0.50
C LYS A 4 1.11 7.80 -1.25
N TYR A 5 0.12 7.25 -0.56
CA TYR A 5 -1.20 6.96 -1.11
C TYR A 5 -2.30 7.47 -0.19
N ARG A 6 -3.45 7.76 -0.77
CA ARG A 6 -4.72 7.89 -0.08
C ARG A 6 -5.58 6.64 -0.33
N ILE A 7 -6.17 6.09 0.72
CA ILE A 7 -7.20 5.05 0.59
C ILE A 7 -8.51 5.72 0.17
N LYS A 8 -9.10 5.31 -0.95
CA LYS A 8 -10.29 5.96 -1.53
C LYS A 8 -11.51 5.95 -0.61
N GLU A 9 -11.70 4.89 0.16
CA GLU A 9 -12.89 4.71 1.01
C GLU A 9 -12.77 5.43 2.35
N SER A 10 -11.65 5.26 3.07
CA SER A 10 -11.46 5.87 4.39
C SER A 10 -10.86 7.28 4.33
N GLY A 11 -10.14 7.61 3.26
CA GLY A 11 -9.36 8.85 3.14
C GLY A 11 -8.01 8.81 3.86
N ASP A 12 -7.66 7.69 4.50
CA ASP A 12 -6.41 7.55 5.26
C ASP A 12 -5.17 7.60 4.35
N ILE A 13 -4.07 8.06 4.93
CA ILE A 13 -2.77 8.11 4.28
C ILE A 13 -1.97 6.87 4.62
N VAL A 14 -1.44 6.22 3.59
CA VAL A 14 -0.54 5.08 3.72
C VAL A 14 0.69 5.27 2.83
N TYR A 15 1.71 4.48 3.10
CA TYR A 15 3.00 4.53 2.42
C TYR A 15 3.38 3.15 1.89
N ASP A 16 4.18 3.11 0.82
CA ASP A 16 4.77 1.84 0.36
C ASP A 16 5.54 1.18 1.53
N LEU A 17 5.29 -0.12 1.75
CA LEU A 17 6.15 -0.92 2.62
C LEU A 17 7.52 -1.11 1.95
N VAL A 18 8.61 -0.74 2.62
CA VAL A 18 9.98 -0.94 2.11
C VAL A 18 10.66 -2.19 2.68
N LYS A 19 10.04 -2.82 3.68
CA LYS A 19 10.46 -4.09 4.28
C LYS A 19 9.87 -5.29 3.53
N PRO A 20 10.39 -6.51 3.74
CA PRO A 20 9.80 -7.71 3.15
C PRO A 20 8.32 -7.85 3.50
N ASP A 21 7.46 -8.01 2.50
CA ASP A 21 6.05 -8.33 2.72
C ASP A 21 5.80 -9.85 2.84
N TYR A 22 6.86 -10.64 2.74
CA TYR A 22 6.84 -12.11 2.76
C TYR A 22 5.87 -12.73 1.74
N GLY A 23 5.60 -12.02 0.64
CA GLY A 23 4.74 -12.49 -0.45
C GLY A 23 3.25 -12.29 -0.22
N LEU A 24 2.83 -11.58 0.84
CA LEU A 24 1.41 -11.37 1.15
C LEU A 24 0.65 -10.69 0.00
N ALA A 25 1.17 -9.59 -0.57
CA ALA A 25 0.48 -8.93 -1.68
C ALA A 25 0.34 -9.83 -2.91
N ASN A 26 1.35 -10.68 -3.17
CA ASN A 26 1.26 -11.65 -4.26
C ASN A 26 0.21 -12.73 -3.98
N GLN A 27 0.14 -13.22 -2.74
CA GLN A 27 -0.87 -14.20 -2.33
C GLN A 27 -2.28 -13.62 -2.50
N ASP A 28 -2.55 -12.44 -1.96
CA ASP A 28 -3.86 -11.80 -2.09
C ASP A 28 -4.22 -11.51 -3.54
N THR A 29 -3.23 -11.12 -4.36
CA THR A 29 -3.44 -10.95 -5.80
C THR A 29 -3.89 -12.24 -6.48
N ARG A 30 -3.28 -13.37 -6.12
CA ARG A 30 -3.62 -14.68 -6.68
C ARG A 30 -4.97 -15.19 -6.18
N GLU A 31 -5.30 -14.93 -4.93
CA GLU A 31 -6.57 -15.39 -4.32
C GLU A 31 -7.76 -14.57 -4.80
N THR A 32 -7.60 -13.27 -5.00
CA THR A 32 -8.69 -12.36 -5.38
C THR A 32 -8.78 -12.07 -6.88
N GLY A 33 -7.68 -12.25 -7.63
CA GLY A 33 -7.57 -11.83 -9.02
C GLY A 33 -7.43 -10.31 -9.21
N ILE A 34 -7.26 -9.54 -8.14
CA ILE A 34 -7.08 -8.08 -8.15
C ILE A 34 -5.65 -7.77 -7.71
N GLU A 35 -4.96 -6.86 -8.39
CA GLU A 35 -3.62 -6.44 -7.98
C GLU A 35 -3.65 -5.83 -6.56
N HIS A 36 -2.87 -6.40 -5.64
CA HIS A 36 -2.69 -5.91 -4.28
C HIS A 36 -1.29 -5.33 -4.09
N LYS A 37 -1.19 -4.39 -3.15
CA LYS A 37 0.07 -3.76 -2.75
C LYS A 37 0.21 -3.80 -1.23
N SER A 38 1.44 -4.05 -0.76
CA SER A 38 1.81 -3.98 0.65
C SER A 38 2.10 -2.53 1.05
N VAL A 39 1.35 -2.04 2.04
CA VAL A 39 1.43 -0.66 2.55
C VAL A 39 1.56 -0.64 4.07
N THR A 40 1.91 0.52 4.61
CA THR A 40 2.05 0.78 6.04
C THR A 40 1.58 2.19 6.40
N LEU A 41 1.27 2.41 7.67
CA LEU A 41 1.04 3.74 8.23
C LEU A 41 2.34 4.45 8.62
N ASP A 42 3.46 3.73 8.68
CA ASP A 42 4.78 4.32 8.93
C ASP A 42 5.29 5.04 7.67
N GLU A 43 5.55 6.33 7.80
CA GLU A 43 6.04 7.19 6.72
C GLU A 43 7.42 6.79 6.16
N ASN A 44 8.19 6.01 6.91
CA ASN A 44 9.47 5.46 6.50
C ASN A 44 9.33 4.11 5.79
N GLY A 45 8.11 3.55 5.73
CA GLY A 45 7.84 2.29 5.07
C GLY A 45 8.17 1.07 5.95
N ASP A 46 8.19 1.22 7.28
CA ASP A 46 8.44 0.12 8.23
C ASP A 46 7.12 -0.55 8.69
N TYR A 47 7.23 -1.59 9.51
CA TYR A 47 6.09 -2.30 10.08
C TYR A 47 5.36 -1.48 11.15
N PRO A 48 4.07 -1.78 11.44
CA PRO A 48 3.25 -2.88 10.88
C PRO A 48 2.78 -2.62 9.45
N SER A 49 2.57 -3.70 8.69
CA SER A 49 2.14 -3.62 7.29
C SER A 49 0.87 -4.41 7.04
N PHE A 50 0.16 -4.04 5.98
CA PHE A 50 -1.01 -4.75 5.48
C PHE A 50 -1.08 -4.63 3.95
N THR A 51 -1.90 -5.45 3.33
CA THR A 51 -2.13 -5.45 1.89
C THR A 51 -3.45 -4.76 1.57
N ILE A 52 -3.52 -4.12 0.42
CA ILE A 52 -4.73 -3.45 -0.07
C ILE A 52 -4.80 -3.53 -1.59
N PRO A 53 -5.98 -3.70 -2.20
CA PRO A 53 -6.17 -3.58 -3.64
C PRO A 53 -5.63 -2.24 -4.17
N VAL A 54 -4.82 -2.30 -5.25
CA VAL A 54 -4.28 -1.09 -5.89
C VAL A 54 -5.38 -0.18 -6.40
N ASN A 55 -6.51 -0.73 -6.83
CA ASN A 55 -7.66 0.05 -7.27
C ASN A 55 -8.36 0.84 -6.14
N GLN A 56 -8.05 0.57 -4.86
CA GLN A 56 -8.48 1.35 -3.71
C GLN A 56 -7.46 2.42 -3.29
N LEU A 57 -6.30 2.50 -3.95
CA LEU A 57 -5.29 3.51 -3.71
C LEU A 57 -5.33 4.63 -4.75
N GLU A 58 -5.05 5.83 -4.28
CA GLU A 58 -4.75 7.02 -5.10
C GLU A 58 -3.34 7.49 -4.74
N GLU A 59 -2.40 7.47 -5.69
CA GLU A 59 -1.03 7.94 -5.44
C GLU A 59 -1.02 9.47 -5.27
N ILE A 60 -0.43 9.94 -4.18
CA ILE A 60 -0.28 11.37 -3.92
C ILE A 60 1.09 11.78 -4.46
N HIS A 61 1.07 12.39 -5.64
CA HIS A 61 2.20 13.14 -6.13
C HIS A 61 2.23 14.48 -5.38
N ALA A 62 3.34 14.80 -4.71
CA ALA A 62 3.54 16.17 -4.27
C ALA A 62 3.50 17.07 -5.51
N GLU A 63 2.55 18.01 -5.57
CA GLU A 63 2.59 19.09 -6.55
C GLU A 63 3.86 19.95 -6.29
N PRO A 64 4.45 20.53 -7.35
CA PRO A 64 5.75 21.20 -7.31
C PRO A 64 5.85 22.39 -6.34
#